data_AF-A0A529NJD1-F1
#
_entry.id   AF-A0A529NJD1-F1
#
_cell.length_a   1.000
_cell.length_b   1.000
_cell.length_c   1.000
_cell.angle_alpha   90.00
_cell.angle_beta   90.00
_cell.angle_gamma   90.00
#
_symmetry.space_group_name_H-M   'P 1'
#
loop_
_entity.id
_entity.type
_entity.pdbx_description
1 polymer ?
#
loop_
_entity_poly.entity_id
_entity_poly.type
_entity_poly.pdbx_seq_one_letter_code
_entity_poly.pdbx_strand_id
1 'polypeptide(L)'
;VEVDVVGKGATNCTLELGTSVTEDILTANPDLKAIYAACGPPIPGAVKSISNAGIANDKIILVGFDACCGEIEAIKSGAEDASVAQFPAKMGELGIDTVVKAIRGETVEANVDTGAGLVTLQNVKDFE
;
A
#
# COMPACT_ATOMS: atom_id res chain seq x y z
N VAL A 1 21.69 -2.57 -2.66
CA VAL A 1 20.92 -3.83 -2.83
C VAL A 1 20.49 -3.86 -4.28
N GLU A 2 20.80 -4.94 -4.99
CA GLU A 2 20.30 -5.17 -6.35
C GLU A 2 18.94 -5.87 -6.23
N VAL A 3 17.95 -5.43 -7.00
CA VAL A 3 16.57 -5.94 -6.95
C VAL A 3 16.10 -6.19 -8.37
N ASP A 4 15.71 -7.44 -8.65
CA ASP A 4 15.15 -7.84 -9.93
C ASP A 4 13.62 -7.94 -9.85
N VAL A 5 12.93 -7.33 -10.82
CA VAL A 5 11.47 -7.44 -10.91
C VAL A 5 11.13 -8.68 -11.74
N VAL A 6 10.76 -9.75 -11.04
CA VAL A 6 10.48 -11.07 -11.63
C VAL A 6 9.03 -11.29 -12.04
N GLY A 7 8.11 -10.40 -11.63
CA GLY A 7 6.69 -10.48 -11.97
C GLY A 7 5.95 -9.15 -11.79
N LYS A 8 4.89 -8.94 -12.57
CA LYS A 8 3.97 -7.79 -12.48
C LYS A 8 2.57 -8.23 -12.92
N GLY A 9 1.54 -7.72 -12.25
CA GLY A 9 0.15 -7.91 -12.64
C GLY A 9 -0.72 -6.73 -12.22
N ALA A 10 -1.72 -6.41 -13.04
CA ALA A 10 -2.67 -5.34 -12.74
C ALA A 10 -3.78 -5.87 -11.82
N THR A 11 -3.99 -5.20 -10.69
CA THR A 11 -5.00 -5.61 -9.70
C THR A 11 -6.27 -4.76 -9.74
N ASN A 12 -6.27 -3.64 -10.48
CA ASN A 12 -7.36 -2.66 -10.50
C ASN A 12 -7.85 -2.24 -9.10
N CYS A 13 -6.95 -2.29 -8.10
CA CYS A 13 -7.26 -2.05 -6.69
C CYS A 13 -8.43 -2.89 -6.16
N THR A 14 -8.50 -4.17 -6.58
CA THR A 14 -9.44 -5.14 -6.00
C THR A 14 -8.71 -6.24 -5.24
N LEU A 15 -9.40 -6.77 -4.24
CA LEU A 15 -8.92 -7.88 -3.44
C LEU A 15 -8.81 -9.16 -4.29
N GLU A 16 -9.80 -9.40 -5.16
CA GLU A 16 -9.89 -10.60 -5.98
C GLU A 16 -8.71 -10.70 -6.94
N LEU A 17 -8.37 -9.60 -7.63
CA LEU A 17 -7.21 -9.60 -8.52
C LEU A 17 -5.89 -9.54 -7.75
N GLY A 18 -5.85 -8.91 -6.57
CA GLY A 18 -4.71 -9.03 -5.66
C GLY A 18 -4.41 -10.49 -5.28
N THR A 19 -5.47 -11.28 -5.06
CA THR A 19 -5.35 -12.72 -4.78
C THR A 19 -4.78 -13.48 -5.98
N SER A 20 -5.42 -13.36 -7.15
CA SER A 20 -5.03 -14.15 -8.34
C SER A 20 -3.65 -13.77 -8.86
N VAL A 21 -3.32 -12.48 -8.90
CA VAL A 21 -1.99 -12.01 -9.33
C VAL A 21 -0.90 -12.50 -8.38
N THR A 22 -1.16 -12.51 -7.07
CA THR A 22 -0.18 -13.01 -6.10
C THR A 22 0.03 -14.52 -6.26
N GLU A 23 -1.04 -15.30 -6.43
CA GLU A 23 -0.95 -16.75 -6.66
C GLU A 23 -0.13 -17.08 -7.94
N ASP A 24 -0.36 -16.34 -9.03
CA ASP A 24 0.38 -16.50 -10.28
C ASP A 24 1.87 -16.18 -10.09
N ILE A 25 2.19 -15.06 -9.42
CA ILE A 25 3.59 -14.65 -9.19
C ILE A 25 4.31 -15.64 -8.27
N LEU A 26 3.67 -16.10 -7.20
CA LEU A 26 4.24 -17.10 -6.28
C LEU A 26 4.51 -18.43 -7.00
N THR A 27 3.58 -18.85 -7.86
CA THR A 27 3.72 -20.09 -8.65
C THR A 27 4.87 -20.00 -9.64
N ALA A 28 5.03 -18.85 -10.31
CA ALA A 28 6.09 -18.63 -11.29
C ALA A 28 7.47 -18.41 -10.66
N ASN A 29 7.54 -17.94 -9.41
CA ASN A 29 8.76 -17.50 -8.74
C ASN A 29 8.87 -18.09 -7.32
N PRO A 30 9.27 -19.36 -7.16
CA PRO A 30 9.28 -20.04 -5.86
C PRO A 30 10.31 -19.47 -4.86
N ASP A 31 11.26 -18.65 -5.33
CA ASP A 31 12.28 -17.98 -4.52
C ASP A 31 11.99 -16.50 -4.26
N LEU A 32 10.80 -16.01 -4.62
CA LEU A 32 10.35 -14.62 -4.45
C LEU A 32 10.66 -14.09 -3.04
N LYS A 33 11.17 -12.86 -2.97
CA LYS A 33 11.61 -12.22 -1.72
C LYS A 33 10.70 -11.10 -1.24
N ALA A 34 10.00 -10.44 -2.17
CA ALA A 34 9.17 -9.29 -1.84
C ALA A 34 8.01 -9.13 -2.80
N ILE A 35 6.91 -8.56 -2.30
CA ILE A 35 5.75 -8.12 -3.06
C ILE A 35 5.45 -6.67 -2.67
N TYR A 36 5.18 -5.84 -3.67
CA TYR A 36 4.67 -4.47 -3.49
C TYR A 36 3.33 -4.33 -4.19
N ALA A 37 2.32 -3.79 -3.50
CA ALA A 37 1.05 -3.40 -4.09
C ALA A 37 0.91 -1.87 -4.15
N ALA A 38 0.50 -1.35 -5.29
CA ALA A 38 0.42 0.10 -5.53
C ALA A 38 -0.87 0.77 -5.01
N CYS A 39 -1.69 0.03 -4.26
CA CYS A 39 -2.87 0.51 -3.55
C CYS A 39 -3.22 -0.51 -2.45
N GLY A 40 -4.06 -0.12 -1.51
CA GLY A 40 -4.35 -0.93 -0.32
C GLY A 40 -5.18 -2.20 -0.55
N PRO A 41 -6.31 -2.16 -1.28
CA PRO A 41 -7.23 -3.31 -1.37
C PRO A 41 -6.63 -4.64 -1.89
N PRO A 42 -5.61 -4.66 -2.76
CA PRO A 42 -4.92 -5.88 -3.15
C PRO A 42 -4.13 -6.58 -2.04
N ILE A 43 -3.68 -5.87 -1.00
CA ILE A 43 -2.81 -6.42 0.05
C ILE A 43 -3.47 -7.56 0.84
N PRO A 44 -4.73 -7.44 1.32
CA PRO A 44 -5.43 -8.56 1.93
C PRO A 44 -5.50 -9.82 1.05
N GLY A 45 -5.60 -9.63 -0.28
CA GLY A 45 -5.52 -10.71 -1.26
C GLY A 45 -4.14 -11.37 -1.26
N ALA A 46 -3.08 -10.57 -1.28
CA ALA A 46 -1.70 -11.07 -1.21
C ALA A 46 -1.42 -11.82 0.10
N VAL A 47 -1.83 -11.28 1.25
CA VAL A 47 -1.72 -11.94 2.57
C VAL A 47 -2.39 -13.32 2.53
N LYS A 48 -3.61 -13.38 1.99
CA LYS A 48 -4.35 -14.64 1.85
C LYS A 48 -3.62 -15.64 0.95
N SER A 49 -3.10 -15.20 -0.19
CA SER A 49 -2.38 -16.07 -1.13
C SER A 49 -1.07 -16.61 -0.56
N ILE A 50 -0.29 -15.78 0.15
CA ILE A 50 0.95 -16.20 0.83
C ILE A 50 0.62 -17.26 1.89
N SER A 51 -0.40 -17.01 2.72
CA SER A 51 -0.86 -17.94 3.74
C SER A 51 -1.36 -19.27 3.15
N ASN A 52 -2.16 -19.22 2.08
CA ASN A 52 -2.65 -20.40 1.36
C ASN A 52 -1.52 -21.24 0.75
N ALA A 53 -0.45 -20.59 0.30
CA ALA A 53 0.76 -21.27 -0.20
C ALA A 53 1.60 -21.91 0.92
N GLY A 54 1.20 -21.76 2.19
CA GLY A 54 1.93 -22.28 3.35
C GLY A 54 3.25 -21.53 3.61
N ILE A 55 3.40 -20.34 3.06
CA ILE A 55 4.59 -19.51 3.23
C ILE A 55 4.44 -18.73 4.53
N ALA A 56 5.44 -18.84 5.42
CA ALA A 56 5.43 -18.08 6.67
C ALA A 56 5.59 -16.58 6.39
N ASN A 57 4.95 -15.75 7.21
CA ASN A 57 4.91 -14.30 7.00
C ASN A 57 6.32 -13.65 6.95
N ASP A 58 7.32 -14.23 7.61
CA ASP A 58 8.70 -13.73 7.63
C ASP A 58 9.51 -14.05 6.35
N LYS A 59 8.93 -14.76 5.38
CA LYS A 59 9.64 -15.23 4.17
C LYS A 59 9.51 -14.31 2.97
N ILE A 60 8.45 -13.52 2.90
CA ILE A 60 8.20 -12.57 1.81
C ILE A 60 7.93 -11.22 2.44
N ILE A 61 8.76 -10.23 2.10
CA ILE A 61 8.52 -8.85 2.50
C ILE A 61 7.28 -8.35 1.74
N LEU A 62 6.23 -7.96 2.43
CA LEU A 62 5.00 -7.46 1.84
C LEU A 62 4.83 -5.98 2.16
N VAL A 63 4.80 -5.14 1.12
CA VAL A 63 4.63 -3.69 1.26
C VAL A 63 3.40 -3.19 0.51
N GLY A 64 2.49 -2.54 1.24
CA GLY A 64 1.29 -1.91 0.72
C GLY A 64 1.38 -0.42 0.49
N PHE A 65 0.21 0.16 0.27
CA PHE A 65 -0.02 1.58 0.02
C PHE A 65 -1.42 1.93 0.52
N ASP A 66 -1.61 3.15 1.03
CA ASP A 66 -2.83 3.68 1.67
C ASP A 66 -2.99 3.39 3.17
N ALA A 67 -2.47 2.28 3.69
CA ALA A 67 -2.69 1.81 5.06
C ALA A 67 -4.19 1.68 5.39
N CYS A 68 -4.96 1.14 4.46
CA CYS A 68 -6.41 1.03 4.55
C CYS A 68 -6.85 -0.43 4.37
N CYS A 69 -8.15 -0.70 4.24
CA CYS A 69 -8.65 -2.02 3.80
C CYS A 69 -8.15 -3.24 4.60
N GLY A 70 -7.73 -3.06 5.85
CA GLY A 70 -7.19 -4.12 6.71
C GLY A 70 -5.66 -4.19 6.80
N GLU A 71 -4.92 -3.34 6.07
CA GLU A 71 -3.44 -3.27 6.13
C GLU A 71 -2.92 -2.98 7.55
N ILE A 72 -3.58 -2.10 8.32
CA ILE A 72 -3.21 -1.82 9.72
C ILE A 72 -3.22 -3.10 10.57
N GLU A 73 -4.23 -3.95 10.41
CA GLU A 73 -4.33 -5.22 11.15
C GLU A 73 -3.35 -6.26 10.60
N ALA A 74 -3.12 -6.27 9.28
CA ALA A 74 -2.10 -7.12 8.67
C ALA A 74 -0.71 -6.78 9.21
N ILE A 75 -0.36 -5.49 9.32
CA ILE A 75 0.89 -5.01 9.90
C ILE A 75 1.02 -5.42 11.37
N LYS A 76 -0.03 -5.25 12.17
CA LYS A 76 -0.03 -5.69 13.59
C LYS A 76 0.17 -7.19 13.74
N SER A 77 -0.40 -7.99 12.83
CA SER A 77 -0.24 -9.45 12.83
C SER A 77 1.10 -9.92 12.28
N GLY A 78 1.89 -9.00 11.69
CA GLY A 78 3.13 -9.30 10.99
C GLY A 78 2.92 -10.00 9.64
N ALA A 79 1.70 -9.97 9.09
CA ALA A 79 1.40 -10.49 7.75
C ALA A 79 1.75 -9.49 6.63
N GLU A 80 1.94 -8.22 6.99
CA GLU A 80 2.43 -7.15 6.13
C GLU A 80 3.54 -6.41 6.87
N ASP A 81 4.62 -6.06 6.18
CA ASP A 81 5.77 -5.42 6.81
C ASP A 81 5.60 -3.90 6.92
N ALA A 82 5.02 -3.28 5.89
CA ALA A 82 4.81 -1.84 5.86
C ALA A 82 3.73 -1.43 4.85
N SER A 83 3.15 -0.26 5.05
CA SER A 83 2.31 0.41 4.06
C SER A 83 2.63 1.89 3.98
N VAL A 84 2.52 2.50 2.80
CA VAL A 84 2.69 3.95 2.63
C VAL A 84 1.34 4.64 2.77
N ALA A 85 1.06 5.18 3.95
CA ALA A 85 -0.17 5.93 4.22
C ALA A 85 -0.18 7.29 3.51
N GLN A 86 -1.35 7.63 2.98
CA GLN A 86 -1.69 8.96 2.49
C GLN A 86 -2.57 9.71 3.51
N PHE A 87 -2.79 11.00 3.29
CA PHE A 87 -3.57 11.85 4.20
C PHE A 87 -4.80 12.45 3.51
N PRO A 88 -5.85 11.66 3.20
CA PRO A 88 -7.00 12.13 2.43
C PRO A 88 -7.78 13.28 3.06
N ALA A 89 -7.86 13.35 4.39
CA ALA A 89 -8.44 14.49 5.08
C ALA A 89 -7.65 15.79 4.80
N LYS A 90 -6.32 15.73 4.88
CA LYS A 90 -5.42 16.85 4.58
C LYS A 90 -5.45 17.22 3.09
N MET A 91 -5.57 16.24 2.19
CA MET A 91 -5.79 16.48 0.76
C MET A 91 -7.09 17.27 0.52
N GLY A 92 -8.18 16.90 1.20
CA GLY A 92 -9.44 17.61 1.13
C GLY A 92 -9.34 19.04 1.66
N GLU A 93 -8.75 19.23 2.85
CA GLU A 93 -8.54 20.53 3.47
C GLU A 93 -7.73 21.47 2.57
N LEU A 94 -6.53 21.03 2.15
CA LEU A 94 -5.64 21.83 1.31
C LEU A 94 -6.25 22.10 -0.07
N GLY A 95 -7.05 21.19 -0.61
CA GLY A 95 -7.79 21.39 -1.86
C GLY A 95 -8.80 22.53 -1.74
N ILE A 96 -9.61 22.54 -0.67
CA ILE A 96 -10.58 23.61 -0.42
C ILE A 96 -9.88 24.95 -0.18
N ASP A 97 -8.82 24.97 0.63
CA ASP A 97 -8.02 26.17 0.87
C ASP A 97 -7.45 26.76 -0.42
N THR A 98 -6.96 25.89 -1.31
CA THR A 98 -6.44 26.29 -2.63
C THR A 98 -7.53 26.92 -3.49
N VAL A 99 -8.73 26.35 -3.53
CA VAL A 99 -9.87 26.91 -4.26
C VAL A 99 -10.28 28.28 -3.72
N VAL A 100 -10.35 28.44 -2.40
CA VAL A 100 -10.72 29.72 -1.77
C VAL A 100 -9.70 30.82 -2.10
N LYS A 101 -8.40 30.52 -2.05
CA LYS A 101 -7.33 31.46 -2.45
C LYS A 101 -7.47 31.89 -3.92
N ALA A 102 -7.70 30.93 -4.81
CA ALA A 102 -7.88 31.21 -6.23
C ALA A 102 -9.09 32.13 -6.49
N ILE A 103 -10.22 31.90 -5.82
CA ILE A 103 -11.43 32.75 -5.94
C ILE A 103 -11.16 34.19 -5.46
N ARG A 104 -10.25 34.38 -4.51
CA ARG A 104 -9.82 35.70 -4.00
C ARG A 104 -8.80 36.40 -4.90
N GLY A 105 -8.37 35.76 -6.01
CA GLY A 105 -7.36 36.30 -6.90
C GLY A 105 -5.93 36.15 -6.38
N GLU A 106 -5.72 35.30 -5.37
CA GLU A 106 -4.38 34.98 -4.87
C GLU A 106 -3.67 34.00 -5.82
N THR A 107 -2.33 34.01 -5.80
CA THR A 107 -1.53 33.01 -6.52
C THR A 107 -1.57 31.69 -5.75
N VAL A 108 -1.71 30.58 -6.47
CA VAL A 108 -1.71 29.22 -5.91
C VAL A 108 -0.67 28.35 -6.57
N GLU A 109 -0.14 27.40 -5.81
CA GLU A 109 0.80 26.40 -6.33
C GLU A 109 0.09 25.44 -7.29
N ALA A 110 0.78 25.03 -8.36
CA ALA A 110 0.26 24.06 -9.32
C ALA A 110 0.20 22.63 -8.72
N ASN A 111 1.09 22.33 -7.77
CA ASN A 111 1.16 21.05 -7.07
C ASN A 111 1.30 21.31 -5.58
N VAL A 112 0.40 20.74 -4.78
CA VAL A 112 0.42 20.83 -3.32
C VAL A 112 0.77 19.45 -2.77
N ASP A 113 1.97 19.30 -2.21
CA ASP A 113 2.39 18.07 -1.56
C ASP A 113 1.72 17.93 -0.19
N THR A 114 0.89 16.91 -0.03
CA THR A 114 0.20 16.62 1.25
C THR A 114 1.03 15.79 2.20
N GLY A 115 2.15 15.24 1.72
CA GLY A 115 2.99 14.28 2.42
C GLY A 115 2.43 12.86 2.37
N ALA A 116 3.25 11.93 2.86
CA ALA A 116 2.93 10.53 3.08
C ALA A 116 3.68 10.04 4.32
N GLY A 117 3.22 8.92 4.91
CA GLY A 117 3.87 8.30 6.07
C GLY A 117 4.14 6.82 5.82
N LEU A 118 5.36 6.36 6.13
CA LEU A 118 5.64 4.93 6.15
C LEU A 118 5.09 4.34 7.45
N VAL A 119 4.11 3.46 7.34
CA VAL A 119 3.50 2.72 8.44
C VAL A 119 4.20 1.38 8.56
N THR A 120 4.61 1.03 9.77
CA THR A 120 5.29 -0.21 10.14
C THR A 120 4.78 -0.63 11.51
N LEU A 121 5.11 -1.85 11.97
CA LEU A 121 4.74 -2.30 13.32
C LEU A 121 5.20 -1.33 14.43
N GLN A 122 6.31 -0.62 14.22
CA GLN A 122 6.88 0.31 15.20
C GLN A 122 6.03 1.56 15.43
N ASN A 123 5.33 2.04 14.40
CA ASN A 123 4.59 3.30 14.43
C ASN A 123 3.12 3.16 14.02
N VAL A 124 2.61 1.95 13.80
CA VAL A 124 1.22 1.71 13.35
C VAL A 124 0.16 2.37 14.25
N LYS A 125 0.44 2.53 15.54
CA LYS A 125 -0.43 3.21 16.51
C LYS A 125 -0.62 4.71 16.23
N ASP A 126 0.30 5.33 15.50
CA ASP A 126 0.22 6.75 15.13
C ASP A 126 -0.72 6.97 13.93
N PHE A 127 -1.22 5.90 13.32
CA PHE A 127 -2.06 5.89 12.11
C PHE A 127 -3.46 5.28 12.34
N GLU A 128 -3.85 5.07 13.60
CA GLU A 128 -5.19 4.59 14.02
C GLU A 128 -6.21 5.71 14.21
#